data_AF-A0A4Q0PP79-F1
#
_entry.id   AF-A0A4Q0PP79-F1
#
_cell.length_a   1.000
_cell.length_b   1.000
_cell.length_c   1.000
_cell.angle_alpha   90.00
_cell.angle_beta   90.00
_cell.angle_gamma   90.00
#
_symmetry.space_group_name_H-M   'P 1'
#
loop_
_entity.id
_entity.type
_entity.pdbx_description
1 polymer ?
#
loop_
_entity_poly.entity_id
_entity_poly.type
_entity_poly.pdbx_seq_one_letter_code
_entity_poly.pdbx_strand_id
1 'polypeptide(L)'
;MFNFQLTPDSFTINTIPVVFPISIEDLQAIIGNNFSTLKTKNNTLFTWNDLGVVTFSKDGKNIETLSLELERETYDFSPTHTFAGTFTFNDEDIISYYHKYEEKHIKLFEGDTTGALVLNNISAWFDVREDKVKAIELSIYKPYNRAEGIPKDKYVIPAVDEEVISFTDLGFKLSVIEELMYTQGLLSPKFDVHEFAKWYADREINLDEEGYEPIEEVTQYLKDFPVPKRLAQKLTEIYQDGGNAIYMNLIPFSGGEEDYWDIESVADAKHFPNLKKVTLCYAKDHILDDFEALGIEAEWL
;
A
#
# COMPACT_ATOMS: atom_id res chain seq x y z
N MET A 1 -8.81 -38.56 12.55
CA MET A 1 -9.23 -37.19 12.20
C MET A 1 -8.36 -36.25 13.02
N PHE A 2 -7.66 -35.30 12.37
CA PHE A 2 -6.68 -34.45 13.05
C PHE A 2 -7.37 -33.29 13.76
N ASN A 3 -6.84 -32.87 14.90
CA ASN A 3 -7.29 -31.71 15.64
C ASN A 3 -6.16 -30.69 15.76
N PHE A 4 -6.43 -29.47 15.31
CA PHE A 4 -5.58 -28.31 15.47
C PHE A 4 -6.23 -27.43 16.53
N GLN A 5 -5.44 -26.90 17.46
CA GLN A 5 -5.93 -26.00 18.48
C GLN A 5 -4.94 -24.86 18.67
N LEU A 6 -5.42 -23.63 18.50
CA LEU A 6 -4.67 -22.41 18.77
C LEU A 6 -5.32 -21.71 19.97
N THR A 7 -4.56 -21.62 21.06
CA THR A 7 -4.93 -20.94 22.31
C THR A 7 -3.96 -19.79 22.59
N PRO A 8 -4.24 -18.92 23.59
CA PRO A 8 -3.33 -17.83 23.94
C PRO A 8 -1.93 -18.30 24.33
N ASP A 9 -1.80 -19.53 24.83
CA ASP A 9 -0.56 -20.07 25.39
C ASP A 9 0.13 -21.11 24.49
N SER A 10 -0.57 -21.66 23.51
CA SER A 10 -0.04 -22.78 22.73
C SER A 10 -0.72 -22.97 21.37
N PHE A 11 0.03 -23.54 20.44
CA PHE A 11 -0.51 -24.17 19.25
C PHE A 11 -0.25 -25.67 19.36
N THR A 12 -1.28 -26.50 19.14
CA THR A 12 -1.13 -27.95 19.20
C THR A 12 -1.73 -28.62 17.97
N ILE A 13 -1.15 -29.76 17.59
CA ILE A 13 -1.66 -30.67 16.58
C ILE A 13 -1.83 -32.03 17.27
N ASN A 14 -3.06 -32.55 17.34
CA ASN A 14 -3.43 -33.73 18.12
C ASN A 14 -2.90 -33.68 19.56
N THR A 15 -3.09 -32.55 20.25
CA THR A 15 -2.63 -32.27 21.62
C THR A 15 -1.11 -32.18 21.82
N ILE A 16 -0.31 -32.41 20.77
CA ILE A 16 1.14 -32.24 20.82
C ILE A 16 1.46 -30.76 20.52
N PRO A 17 2.16 -30.04 21.42
CA PRO A 17 2.57 -28.67 21.18
C PRO A 17 3.51 -28.53 19.98
N VAL A 18 3.29 -27.49 19.19
CA VAL A 18 4.04 -27.18 17.97
C VAL A 18 4.43 -25.71 17.98
N VAL A 19 5.66 -25.42 17.56
CA VAL A 19 6.20 -24.07 17.47
C VAL A 19 6.77 -23.88 16.06
N PHE A 20 6.46 -22.75 15.44
CA PHE A 20 7.06 -22.39 14.15
C PHE A 20 8.47 -21.79 14.33
N PRO A 21 9.38 -21.99 13.37
CA PRO A 21 9.22 -22.92 12.26
C PRO A 21 9.26 -24.37 12.75
N ILE A 22 8.44 -25.23 12.14
CA ILE A 22 8.27 -26.62 12.57
C ILE A 22 9.30 -27.48 11.83
N SER A 23 10.10 -28.30 12.53
CA SER A 23 10.96 -29.22 11.80
C SER A 23 10.11 -30.26 11.05
N ILE A 24 10.53 -30.65 9.85
CA ILE A 24 9.83 -31.68 9.07
C ILE A 24 9.78 -33.01 9.84
N GLU A 25 10.82 -33.32 10.62
CA GLU A 25 10.90 -34.53 11.45
C GLU A 25 9.84 -34.52 12.56
N ASP A 26 9.66 -33.37 13.25
CA ASP A 26 8.64 -33.23 14.29
C ASP A 26 7.23 -33.32 13.69
N LEU A 27 7.00 -32.65 12.55
CA LEU A 27 5.69 -32.70 11.90
C LEU A 27 5.37 -34.13 11.44
N GLN A 28 6.35 -34.85 10.86
CA GLN A 28 6.19 -36.26 10.50
C GLN A 28 5.84 -37.16 11.69
N ALA A 29 6.43 -36.90 12.86
CA ALA A 29 6.13 -37.65 14.07
C ALA A 29 4.67 -37.44 14.55
N ILE A 30 4.07 -36.29 14.23
CA ILE A 30 2.71 -35.92 14.65
C ILE A 30 1.65 -36.35 13.62
N ILE A 31 1.88 -36.06 12.33
CA ILE A 31 0.88 -36.28 11.26
C ILE A 31 1.20 -37.43 10.31
N GLY A 32 2.32 -38.11 10.53
CA GLY A 32 2.77 -39.27 9.76
C GLY A 32 3.74 -38.92 8.64
N ASN A 33 4.34 -39.94 8.02
CA ASN A 33 5.37 -39.80 6.99
C ASN A 33 4.85 -40.00 5.55
N ASN A 34 3.53 -40.13 5.36
CA ASN A 34 2.92 -40.29 4.05
C ASN A 34 2.62 -38.92 3.41
N PHE A 35 3.64 -38.29 2.85
CA PHE A 35 3.54 -37.03 2.13
C PHE A 35 4.30 -37.08 0.81
N SER A 36 3.85 -36.32 -0.18
CA SER A 36 4.61 -36.04 -1.40
C SER A 36 5.47 -34.80 -1.22
N THR A 37 6.60 -34.73 -1.94
CA THR A 37 7.50 -33.58 -1.91
C THR A 37 7.59 -32.94 -3.29
N LEU A 38 7.46 -31.62 -3.36
CA LEU A 38 7.71 -30.83 -4.58
C LEU A 38 8.78 -29.78 -4.28
N LYS A 39 9.91 -29.83 -4.99
CA LYS A 39 10.97 -28.82 -4.86
C LYS A 39 10.84 -27.79 -5.98
N THR A 40 10.76 -26.52 -5.61
CA THR A 40 10.77 -25.38 -6.53
C THR A 40 12.11 -24.65 -6.48
N LYS A 41 12.21 -23.52 -7.19
CA LYS A 41 13.39 -22.65 -7.16
C LYS A 41 13.67 -22.09 -5.75
N ASN A 42 12.63 -21.77 -4.99
CA ASN A 42 12.73 -20.97 -3.76
C ASN A 42 12.25 -21.70 -2.50
N ASN A 43 11.55 -22.83 -2.64
CA ASN A 43 10.99 -23.57 -1.52
C ASN A 43 10.82 -25.06 -1.85
N THR A 44 10.56 -25.84 -0.81
CA THR A 44 10.15 -27.23 -0.86
C THR A 44 8.78 -27.33 -0.21
N LEU A 45 7.85 -27.99 -0.89
CA LEU A 45 6.52 -28.23 -0.40
C LEU A 45 6.39 -29.68 0.03
N PHE A 46 5.80 -29.91 1.20
CA PHE A 46 5.41 -31.24 1.66
C PHE A 46 3.90 -31.32 1.77
N THR A 47 3.29 -32.27 1.06
CA THR A 47 1.83 -32.39 0.93
C THR A 47 1.35 -33.71 1.48
N TRP A 48 0.57 -33.69 2.55
CA TRP A 48 -0.16 -34.85 3.06
C TRP A 48 -1.51 -34.95 2.35
N ASN A 49 -1.50 -35.65 1.22
CA ASN A 49 -2.63 -35.77 0.29
C ASN A 49 -3.95 -36.17 0.94
N ASP A 50 -3.94 -37.19 1.79
CA ASP A 50 -5.15 -37.70 2.45
C ASP A 50 -5.61 -36.83 3.63
N LEU A 51 -4.76 -35.90 4.08
CA LEU A 51 -5.06 -35.01 5.21
C LEU A 51 -5.53 -33.63 4.77
N GLY A 52 -5.38 -33.27 3.49
CA GLY A 52 -5.64 -31.90 3.04
C GLY A 52 -4.67 -30.88 3.64
N VAL A 53 -3.42 -31.27 3.87
CA VAL A 53 -2.39 -30.40 4.46
C VAL A 53 -1.25 -30.21 3.47
N VAL A 54 -0.88 -28.95 3.22
CA VAL A 54 0.31 -28.58 2.46
C VAL A 54 1.18 -27.67 3.30
N THR A 55 2.50 -27.77 3.16
CA THR A 55 3.45 -26.98 3.92
C THR A 55 4.48 -26.36 3.00
N PHE A 56 5.10 -25.26 3.44
CA PHE A 56 6.17 -24.61 2.72
C PHE A 56 7.42 -24.51 3.60
N SER A 57 8.56 -24.89 3.02
CA SER A 57 9.87 -24.83 3.66
C SER A 57 10.89 -24.20 2.72
N LYS A 58 11.57 -23.12 3.13
CA LYS A 58 12.62 -22.50 2.29
C LYS A 58 13.87 -23.36 2.21
N ASP A 59 14.26 -23.99 3.31
CA ASP A 59 15.48 -24.80 3.40
C ASP A 59 15.25 -26.32 3.23
N GLY A 60 13.98 -26.73 3.09
CA GLY A 60 13.56 -28.13 2.98
C GLY A 60 13.64 -28.91 4.30
N LYS A 61 13.78 -28.23 5.44
CA LYS A 61 13.90 -28.83 6.78
C LYS A 61 12.97 -28.18 7.80
N ASN A 62 12.86 -26.86 7.74
CA ASN A 62 12.08 -26.04 8.65
C ASN A 62 10.86 -25.51 7.89
N ILE A 63 9.68 -25.86 8.37
CA ILE A 63 8.39 -25.48 7.81
C ILE A 63 8.03 -24.11 8.37
N GLU A 64 7.99 -23.09 7.51
CA GLU A 64 7.57 -21.74 7.89
C GLU A 64 6.07 -21.55 7.80
N THR A 65 5.40 -22.34 6.95
CA THR A 65 3.98 -22.22 6.66
C THR A 65 3.32 -23.59 6.60
N LEU A 66 2.15 -23.73 7.22
CA LEU A 66 1.28 -24.90 7.14
C LEU A 66 -0.11 -24.45 6.70
N SER A 67 -0.64 -24.98 5.61
CA SER A 67 -1.98 -24.69 5.10
C SER A 67 -2.91 -25.89 5.24
N LEU A 68 -4.14 -25.62 5.67
CA LEU A 68 -5.26 -26.56 5.72
C LEU A 68 -6.18 -26.27 4.53
N GLU A 69 -6.23 -27.19 3.56
CA GLU A 69 -6.95 -27.02 2.30
C GLU A 69 -8.40 -27.51 2.45
N LEU A 70 -9.37 -26.60 2.52
CA LEU A 70 -10.79 -26.89 2.71
C LEU A 70 -11.53 -27.09 1.38
N GLU A 71 -10.92 -26.68 0.26
CA GLU A 71 -11.40 -26.93 -1.09
C GLU A 71 -10.31 -27.56 -1.97
N ARG A 72 -10.72 -28.35 -2.96
CA ARG A 72 -9.77 -28.97 -3.88
C ARG A 72 -9.32 -27.98 -4.94
N GLU A 73 -8.02 -27.81 -5.01
CA GLU A 73 -7.34 -27.07 -6.08
C GLU A 73 -6.67 -28.02 -7.07
N THR A 74 -6.25 -27.49 -8.22
CA THR A 74 -5.69 -28.28 -9.35
C THR A 74 -4.18 -28.11 -9.56
N TYR A 75 -3.50 -27.43 -8.64
CA TYR A 75 -2.05 -27.26 -8.73
C TYR A 75 -1.32 -28.56 -8.42
N ASP A 76 -0.10 -28.71 -8.95
CA ASP A 76 0.73 -29.91 -8.76
C ASP A 76 1.02 -30.24 -7.28
N PHE A 77 0.93 -29.24 -6.39
CA PHE A 77 1.14 -29.38 -4.96
C PHE A 77 -0.15 -29.52 -4.13
N SER A 78 -1.31 -29.37 -4.77
CA SER A 78 -2.61 -29.44 -4.10
C SER A 78 -2.87 -30.85 -3.58
N PRO A 79 -3.29 -31.00 -2.32
CA PRO A 79 -3.71 -32.30 -1.78
C PRO A 79 -4.83 -32.94 -2.61
N THR A 80 -4.85 -34.28 -2.67
CA THR A 80 -5.93 -35.01 -3.36
C THR A 80 -7.25 -35.02 -2.59
N HIS A 81 -7.23 -34.74 -1.28
CA HIS A 81 -8.40 -34.63 -0.42
C HIS A 81 -8.42 -33.29 0.32
N THR A 82 -9.60 -32.83 0.70
CA THR A 82 -9.74 -31.66 1.57
C THR A 82 -9.49 -32.04 3.03
N PHE A 83 -9.12 -31.05 3.82
CA PHE A 83 -8.93 -31.17 5.25
C PHE A 83 -10.26 -31.54 5.92
N ALA A 84 -10.29 -32.73 6.49
CA ALA A 84 -11.45 -33.27 7.20
C ALA A 84 -11.28 -33.23 8.72
N GLY A 85 -10.26 -32.53 9.22
CA GLY A 85 -9.99 -32.38 10.65
C GLY A 85 -10.83 -31.28 11.29
N THR A 86 -10.45 -30.91 12.51
CA THR A 86 -11.01 -29.77 13.24
C THR A 86 -9.91 -28.77 13.53
N PHE A 87 -10.24 -27.48 13.53
CA PHE A 87 -9.35 -26.43 13.97
C PHE A 87 -10.11 -25.48 14.89
N THR A 88 -9.70 -25.41 16.15
CA THR A 88 -10.25 -24.47 17.14
C THR A 88 -9.32 -23.30 17.41
N PHE A 89 -9.91 -22.13 17.61
CA PHE A 89 -9.28 -20.87 17.99
C PHE A 89 -9.98 -20.33 19.23
N ASN A 90 -9.25 -20.17 20.34
CA ASN A 90 -9.85 -19.84 21.65
C ASN A 90 -11.02 -20.76 22.03
N ASP A 91 -10.85 -22.07 21.81
CA ASP A 91 -11.84 -23.12 22.10
C ASP A 91 -13.16 -23.04 21.32
N GLU A 92 -13.27 -22.15 20.33
CA GLU A 92 -14.35 -22.11 19.34
C GLU A 92 -13.85 -22.67 18.00
N ASP A 93 -14.76 -23.18 17.15
CA ASP A 93 -14.41 -23.52 15.76
C ASP A 93 -13.86 -22.28 15.04
N ILE A 94 -12.71 -22.41 14.37
CA ILE A 94 -11.98 -21.26 13.85
C ILE A 94 -12.74 -20.52 12.75
N ILE A 95 -13.46 -21.22 11.87
CA ILE A 95 -14.23 -20.61 10.78
C ILE A 95 -15.42 -19.84 11.36
N SER A 96 -16.10 -20.45 12.34
CA SER A 96 -17.19 -19.81 13.08
C SER A 96 -16.71 -18.57 13.83
N TYR A 97 -15.54 -18.63 14.47
CA TYR A 97 -14.92 -17.50 15.15
C TYR A 97 -14.55 -16.39 14.15
N TYR A 98 -13.94 -16.75 13.01
CA TYR A 98 -13.57 -15.82 11.95
C TYR A 98 -14.77 -14.99 11.46
N HIS A 99 -15.89 -15.64 11.12
CA HIS A 99 -17.10 -14.93 10.68
C HIS A 99 -17.80 -14.12 11.79
N LYS A 100 -17.64 -14.52 13.05
CA LYS A 100 -18.30 -13.87 14.19
C LYS A 100 -17.59 -12.58 14.63
N TYR A 101 -16.28 -12.47 14.38
CA TYR A 101 -15.44 -11.39 14.89
C TYR A 101 -14.61 -10.74 13.78
N GLU A 102 -15.27 -10.19 12.75
CA GLU A 102 -14.63 -9.49 11.63
C GLU A 102 -13.74 -8.33 12.10
N GLU A 103 -14.10 -7.66 13.20
CA GLU A 103 -13.32 -6.56 13.77
C GLU A 103 -11.95 -6.98 14.34
N LYS A 104 -11.72 -8.29 14.49
CA LYS A 104 -10.44 -8.86 14.97
C LYS A 104 -9.51 -9.29 13.84
N HIS A 105 -9.93 -9.16 12.59
CA HIS A 105 -9.12 -9.53 11.45
C HIS A 105 -7.95 -8.55 11.30
N ILE A 106 -6.76 -9.10 11.10
CA ILE A 106 -5.52 -8.32 10.96
C ILE A 106 -5.00 -8.54 9.54
N LYS A 107 -4.84 -7.43 8.81
CA LYS A 107 -4.19 -7.38 7.51
C LYS A 107 -2.74 -7.82 7.63
N LEU A 108 -2.30 -8.78 6.80
CA LEU A 108 -0.93 -9.29 6.78
C LEU A 108 -0.07 -8.73 5.64
N PHE A 109 -0.67 -8.16 4.61
CA PHE A 109 0.04 -7.58 3.47
C PHE A 109 -0.82 -6.56 2.71
N GLU A 110 -0.21 -5.84 1.77
CA GLU A 110 -0.92 -4.88 0.91
C GLU A 110 -1.94 -5.59 0.01
N GLY A 111 -3.19 -5.14 0.01
CA GLY A 111 -4.28 -5.79 -0.71
C GLY A 111 -4.91 -7.00 -0.02
N ASP A 112 -4.51 -7.32 1.21
CA ASP A 112 -5.19 -8.35 2.01
C ASP A 112 -6.57 -7.86 2.47
N THR A 113 -7.62 -8.46 1.89
CA THR A 113 -9.03 -8.12 2.12
C THR A 113 -9.74 -9.10 3.05
N THR A 114 -9.13 -10.25 3.35
CA THR A 114 -9.72 -11.30 4.18
C THR A 114 -9.12 -11.28 5.59
N GLY A 115 -7.85 -10.91 5.71
CA GLY A 115 -7.16 -10.80 6.98
C GLY A 115 -6.91 -12.13 7.67
N ALA A 116 -6.25 -12.03 8.82
CA ALA A 116 -5.88 -13.16 9.66
C ALA A 116 -6.39 -13.00 11.09
N LEU A 117 -6.62 -14.12 11.76
CA LEU A 117 -6.70 -14.17 13.21
C LEU A 117 -5.30 -14.41 13.77
N VAL A 118 -4.91 -13.62 14.76
CA VAL A 118 -3.59 -13.72 15.40
C VAL A 118 -3.73 -14.12 16.85
N LEU A 119 -3.01 -15.17 17.24
CA LEU A 119 -2.93 -15.64 18.62
C LEU A 119 -1.62 -16.37 18.86
N ASN A 120 -1.02 -16.21 20.05
CA ASN A 120 0.25 -16.85 20.41
C ASN A 120 1.36 -16.69 19.34
N ASN A 121 1.50 -15.46 18.80
CA ASN A 121 2.46 -15.12 17.75
C ASN A 121 2.33 -15.97 16.46
N ILE A 122 1.15 -16.54 16.21
CA ILE A 122 0.81 -17.27 14.99
C ILE A 122 -0.35 -16.54 14.32
N SER A 123 -0.24 -16.33 13.02
CA SER A 123 -1.35 -15.88 12.19
C SER A 123 -2.00 -17.09 11.51
N ALA A 124 -3.33 -17.18 11.62
CA ALA A 124 -4.16 -18.01 10.76
C ALA A 124 -4.82 -17.06 9.73
N TRP A 125 -4.28 -17.03 8.52
CA TRP A 125 -4.80 -16.24 7.40
C TRP A 125 -5.80 -17.08 6.58
N PHE A 126 -6.86 -16.44 6.07
CA PHE A 126 -7.96 -17.14 5.41
C PHE A 126 -7.99 -16.81 3.93
N ASP A 127 -7.83 -17.82 3.07
CA ASP A 127 -8.14 -17.68 1.64
C ASP A 127 -9.65 -17.78 1.47
N VAL A 128 -10.31 -16.65 1.20
CA VAL A 128 -11.75 -16.57 0.99
C VAL A 128 -12.03 -16.20 -0.46
N ARG A 129 -12.80 -17.05 -1.15
CA ARG A 129 -13.28 -16.78 -2.51
C ARG A 129 -14.75 -17.16 -2.60
N GLU A 130 -15.56 -16.29 -3.21
CA GLU A 130 -17.01 -16.48 -3.34
C GLU A 130 -17.68 -16.77 -1.97
N ASP A 131 -17.32 -15.98 -0.95
CA ASP A 131 -17.81 -16.08 0.43
C ASP A 131 -17.56 -17.44 1.12
N LYS A 132 -16.60 -18.21 0.63
CA LYS A 132 -16.21 -19.51 1.19
C LYS A 132 -14.73 -19.53 1.55
N VAL A 133 -14.42 -20.00 2.75
CA VAL A 133 -13.05 -20.28 3.17
C VAL A 133 -12.54 -21.51 2.40
N LYS A 134 -11.54 -21.29 1.55
CA LYS A 134 -10.91 -22.31 0.71
C LYS A 134 -9.71 -22.94 1.39
N ALA A 135 -8.96 -22.15 2.15
CA ALA A 135 -7.82 -22.62 2.92
C ALA A 135 -7.60 -21.75 4.17
N ILE A 136 -6.91 -22.32 5.15
CA ILE A 136 -6.42 -21.60 6.34
C ILE A 136 -4.90 -21.79 6.39
N GLU A 137 -4.16 -20.70 6.25
CA GLU A 137 -2.71 -20.69 6.28
C GLU A 137 -2.19 -20.26 7.65
N LEU A 138 -1.37 -21.10 8.28
CA LEU A 138 -0.71 -20.84 9.55
C LEU A 138 0.78 -20.55 9.35
N SER A 139 1.26 -19.49 10.00
CA SER A 139 2.69 -19.16 10.08
C SER A 139 3.00 -18.28 11.29
N ILE A 140 4.28 -18.01 11.55
CA ILE A 140 4.67 -16.98 12.54
C ILE A 140 4.08 -15.65 12.11
N TYR A 141 3.32 -15.03 13.01
CA TYR A 141 2.77 -13.71 12.77
C TYR A 141 3.91 -12.69 12.58
N LYS A 142 3.85 -12.00 11.45
CA LYS A 142 4.68 -10.84 11.15
C LYS A 142 3.74 -9.65 10.95
N PRO A 143 3.79 -8.64 11.84
CA PRO A 143 2.96 -7.45 11.67
C PRO A 143 3.24 -6.79 10.31
N TYR A 144 2.18 -6.54 9.56
CA TYR A 144 2.27 -5.74 8.35
C TYR A 144 2.56 -4.30 8.74
N ASN A 145 3.68 -3.76 8.25
CA ASN A 145 3.99 -2.36 8.37
C ASN A 145 3.82 -1.69 7.00
N ARG A 146 2.73 -0.93 6.83
CA ARG A 146 2.44 -0.23 5.58
C ARG A 146 3.59 0.69 5.14
N ALA A 147 4.28 1.32 6.09
CA ALA A 147 5.38 2.24 5.83
C ALA A 147 6.76 1.55 5.82
N GLU A 148 6.83 0.22 5.68
CA GLU A 148 8.09 -0.51 5.67
C GLU A 148 9.03 0.01 4.57
N GLY A 149 10.26 0.36 4.95
CA GLY A 149 11.26 0.91 4.04
C GLY A 149 11.16 2.42 3.79
N ILE A 150 10.11 3.10 4.27
CA ILE A 150 9.94 4.55 4.08
C ILE A 150 10.47 5.30 5.32
N PRO A 151 11.40 6.27 5.17
CA PRO A 151 11.88 7.08 6.29
C PRO A 151 10.75 7.88 6.93
N LYS A 152 10.68 7.90 8.26
CA LYS A 152 9.64 8.60 9.02
C LYS A 152 9.64 10.12 8.80
N ASP A 153 10.78 10.68 8.44
CA ASP A 153 10.98 12.10 8.19
C ASP A 153 10.83 12.50 6.72
N LYS A 154 10.62 11.54 5.80
CA LYS A 154 10.62 11.80 4.35
C LYS A 154 9.62 12.87 3.95
N TYR A 155 8.36 12.73 4.36
CA TYR A 155 7.28 13.68 4.05
C TYR A 155 6.95 14.60 5.22
N VAL A 156 7.90 14.82 6.15
CA VAL A 156 7.76 15.92 7.10
C VAL A 156 8.05 17.22 6.35
N ILE A 157 7.16 18.21 6.48
CA ILE A 157 7.35 19.51 5.83
C ILE A 157 8.71 20.09 6.24
N PRO A 158 9.61 20.36 5.28
CA PRO A 158 10.96 20.77 5.61
C PRO A 158 10.94 22.15 6.27
N ALA A 159 11.67 22.30 7.38
CA ALA A 159 11.96 23.61 7.93
C ALA A 159 12.94 24.34 7.00
N VAL A 160 12.57 25.53 6.54
CA VAL A 160 13.38 26.33 5.63
C VAL A 160 13.93 27.52 6.40
N ASP A 161 15.25 27.56 6.60
CA ASP A 161 15.97 28.69 7.22
C ASP A 161 16.30 29.80 6.20
N GLU A 162 15.32 30.10 5.34
CA GLU A 162 15.38 31.17 4.34
C GLU A 162 13.97 31.68 4.03
N GLU A 163 13.88 32.81 3.31
CA GLU A 163 12.59 33.38 2.93
C GLU A 163 11.86 32.46 1.94
N VAL A 164 10.59 32.17 2.22
CA VAL A 164 9.71 31.36 1.37
C VAL A 164 8.75 32.26 0.58
N ILE A 165 8.37 31.83 -0.61
CA ILE A 165 7.38 32.53 -1.43
C ILE A 165 5.99 32.35 -0.80
N SER A 166 5.26 33.44 -0.60
CA SER A 166 3.86 33.42 -0.20
C SER A 166 2.99 33.45 -1.45
N PHE A 167 2.23 32.39 -1.67
CA PHE A 167 1.28 32.30 -2.79
C PHE A 167 -0.11 32.74 -2.33
N THR A 168 -0.83 33.40 -3.23
CA THR A 168 -2.24 33.76 -3.08
C THR A 168 -3.14 32.90 -3.96
N ASP A 169 -2.58 32.22 -4.95
CA ASP A 169 -3.27 31.32 -5.86
C ASP A 169 -2.68 29.89 -5.77
N LEU A 170 -3.55 28.90 -5.52
CA LEU A 170 -3.12 27.50 -5.38
C LEU A 170 -2.71 26.89 -6.73
N GLY A 171 -3.47 27.14 -7.80
CA GLY A 171 -3.16 26.63 -9.13
C GLY A 171 -1.78 27.09 -9.59
N PHE A 172 -1.47 28.37 -9.37
CA PHE A 172 -0.16 28.94 -9.67
C PHE A 172 0.92 28.24 -8.84
N LYS A 173 0.69 28.09 -7.52
CA LYS A 173 1.64 27.39 -6.64
C LYS A 173 1.92 25.96 -7.13
N LEU A 174 0.90 25.21 -7.52
CA LEU A 174 1.04 23.85 -8.01
C LEU A 174 1.86 23.79 -9.31
N SER A 175 1.63 24.71 -10.25
CA SER A 175 2.45 24.82 -11.46
C SER A 175 3.92 25.16 -11.17
N VAL A 176 4.19 25.99 -10.14
CA VAL A 176 5.57 26.26 -9.70
C VAL A 176 6.21 25.03 -9.06
N ILE A 177 5.45 24.28 -8.25
CA ILE A 177 5.93 23.02 -7.66
C ILE A 177 6.20 22.00 -8.75
N GLU A 178 5.34 21.86 -9.76
CA GLU A 178 5.56 20.97 -10.90
C GLU A 178 6.95 21.19 -11.52
N GLU A 179 7.20 22.43 -11.93
CA GLU A 179 8.44 22.78 -12.60
C GLU A 179 9.66 22.61 -11.69
N LEU A 180 9.61 23.14 -10.47
CA LEU A 180 10.77 23.11 -9.57
C LEU A 180 11.04 21.72 -8.97
N MET A 181 10.00 20.92 -8.70
CA MET A 181 10.14 19.60 -8.08
C MET A 181 10.33 18.48 -9.10
N TYR A 182 9.51 18.44 -10.16
CA TYR A 182 9.44 17.30 -11.06
C TYR A 182 10.29 17.51 -12.32
N THR A 183 10.23 18.70 -12.94
CA THR A 183 11.05 19.00 -14.13
C THR A 183 12.52 19.23 -13.75
N GLN A 184 12.77 20.12 -12.78
CA GLN A 184 14.13 20.55 -12.44
C GLN A 184 14.77 19.77 -11.28
N GLY A 185 13.97 19.09 -10.44
CA GLY A 185 14.49 18.33 -9.29
C GLY A 185 15.13 19.18 -8.19
N LEU A 186 14.71 20.45 -8.05
CA LEU A 186 15.27 21.42 -7.10
C LEU A 186 14.55 21.45 -5.74
N LEU A 187 13.34 20.89 -5.67
CA LEU A 187 12.58 20.70 -4.43
C LEU A 187 12.66 19.24 -4.00
N SER A 188 12.88 19.01 -2.71
CA SER A 188 12.94 17.67 -2.12
C SER A 188 12.14 17.58 -0.81
N PRO A 189 11.59 16.40 -0.47
CA PRO A 189 11.55 15.19 -1.31
C PRO A 189 10.72 15.41 -2.58
N LYS A 190 10.99 14.64 -3.63
CA LYS A 190 10.04 14.50 -4.74
C LYS A 190 8.79 13.83 -4.18
N PHE A 191 7.64 14.49 -4.30
CA PHE A 191 6.39 13.97 -3.77
C PHE A 191 5.88 12.81 -4.63
N ASP A 192 5.29 11.81 -3.97
CA ASP A 192 4.72 10.62 -4.59
C ASP A 192 3.56 10.16 -3.72
N VAL A 193 2.35 10.22 -4.26
CA VAL A 193 1.10 9.91 -3.57
C VAL A 193 1.00 8.44 -3.17
N HIS A 194 1.55 7.51 -3.97
CA HIS A 194 1.52 6.08 -3.67
C HIS A 194 2.41 5.75 -2.47
N GLU A 195 3.57 6.39 -2.38
CA GLU A 195 4.44 6.24 -1.22
C GLU A 195 3.92 7.04 -0.02
N PHE A 196 3.38 8.24 -0.24
CA PHE A 196 2.78 9.08 0.81
C PHE A 196 1.59 8.39 1.48
N ALA A 197 0.69 7.76 0.71
CA ALA A 197 -0.44 6.99 1.25
C ALA A 197 0.01 5.86 2.19
N LYS A 198 1.17 5.26 1.89
CA LYS A 198 1.77 4.23 2.74
C LYS A 198 2.39 4.82 4.00
N TRP A 199 3.09 5.94 3.84
CA TRP A 199 3.80 6.66 4.90
C TRP A 199 2.88 7.33 5.92
N TYR A 200 1.77 7.92 5.47
CA TYR A 200 0.88 8.72 6.29
C TYR A 200 0.30 7.89 7.43
N ALA A 201 0.51 8.28 8.69
CA ALA A 201 0.25 7.41 9.84
C ALA A 201 -1.14 7.60 10.46
N ASP A 202 -1.77 8.77 10.28
CA ASP A 202 -2.98 9.13 11.02
C ASP A 202 -4.22 8.34 10.57
N ARG A 203 -4.24 7.92 9.29
CA ARG A 203 -5.23 6.98 8.73
C ARG A 203 -4.66 6.21 7.56
N GLU A 204 -5.40 5.22 7.06
CA GLU A 204 -5.16 4.65 5.73
C GLU A 204 -5.74 5.59 4.67
N ILE A 205 -4.94 5.87 3.64
CA ILE A 205 -5.40 6.55 2.42
C ILE A 205 -5.56 5.44 1.37
N ASN A 206 -6.81 5.13 1.03
CA ASN A 206 -7.11 4.08 0.07
C ASN A 206 -7.21 4.67 -1.34
N LEU A 207 -6.13 4.60 -2.10
CA LEU A 207 -6.09 5.21 -3.44
C LEU A 207 -7.11 4.59 -4.39
N ASP A 208 -7.46 3.31 -4.25
CA ASP A 208 -8.45 2.65 -5.08
C ASP A 208 -9.87 3.21 -4.88
N GLU A 209 -10.15 3.80 -3.71
CA GLU A 209 -11.44 4.40 -3.39
C GLU A 209 -11.42 5.93 -3.47
N GLU A 210 -10.32 6.55 -3.05
CA GLU A 210 -10.17 8.00 -2.91
C GLU A 210 -9.47 8.67 -4.10
N GLY A 211 -8.79 7.90 -4.96
CA GLY A 211 -7.91 8.42 -6.01
C GLY A 211 -8.61 9.07 -7.22
N TYR A 212 -9.94 9.12 -7.22
CA TYR A 212 -10.76 9.75 -8.27
C TYR A 212 -11.11 11.23 -7.97
N GLU A 213 -10.78 11.71 -6.77
CA GLU A 213 -11.00 13.08 -6.32
C GLU A 213 -9.73 13.61 -5.62
N PRO A 214 -9.59 14.93 -5.38
CA PRO A 214 -8.44 15.46 -4.67
C PRO A 214 -8.33 14.87 -3.27
N ILE A 215 -7.20 14.21 -2.98
CA ILE A 215 -6.93 13.68 -1.65
C ILE A 215 -6.60 14.86 -0.73
N GLU A 216 -7.35 15.00 0.37
CA GLU A 216 -7.27 16.16 1.27
C GLU A 216 -5.87 16.34 1.86
N GLU A 217 -5.27 15.26 2.36
CA GLU A 217 -3.94 15.27 2.96
C GLU A 217 -2.85 15.65 1.96
N VAL A 218 -2.96 15.18 0.72
CA VAL A 218 -2.03 15.53 -0.36
C VAL A 218 -2.18 17.01 -0.71
N THR A 219 -3.42 17.47 -0.85
CA THR A 219 -3.74 18.86 -1.15
C THR A 219 -3.20 19.78 -0.05
N GLN A 220 -3.41 19.43 1.21
CA GLN A 220 -2.92 20.19 2.34
C GLN A 220 -1.39 20.17 2.43
N TYR A 221 -0.76 19.02 2.20
CA TYR A 221 0.70 18.91 2.14
C TYR A 221 1.29 19.85 1.09
N LEU A 222 0.74 19.89 -0.13
CA LEU A 222 1.21 20.76 -1.20
C LEU A 222 0.90 22.25 -0.94
N LYS A 223 -0.23 22.56 -0.29
CA LYS A 223 -0.53 23.90 0.22
C LYS A 223 0.49 24.38 1.24
N ASP A 224 0.97 23.50 2.10
CA ASP A 224 1.95 23.84 3.14
C ASP A 224 3.41 23.73 2.67
N PHE A 225 3.66 23.01 1.57
CA PHE A 225 5.01 22.77 1.06
C PHE A 225 5.73 24.10 0.74
N PRO A 226 6.91 24.37 1.35
CA PRO A 226 7.59 25.63 1.19
C PRO A 226 8.34 25.68 -0.14
N VAL A 227 8.23 26.82 -0.84
CA VAL A 227 9.05 27.11 -2.02
C VAL A 227 10.06 28.20 -1.65
N PRO A 228 11.35 27.89 -1.53
CA PRO A 228 12.37 28.87 -1.20
C PRO A 228 12.49 29.98 -2.25
N LYS A 229 12.52 31.24 -1.82
CA LYS A 229 12.56 32.41 -2.71
C LYS A 229 13.79 32.44 -3.61
N ARG A 230 14.92 31.84 -3.20
CA ARG A 230 16.12 31.70 -4.05
C ARG A 230 15.84 30.94 -5.37
N LEU A 231 14.82 30.08 -5.38
CA LEU A 231 14.44 29.31 -6.58
C LEU A 231 13.57 30.10 -7.55
N ALA A 232 13.05 31.28 -7.16
CA ALA A 232 12.15 32.04 -8.01
C ALA A 232 12.78 32.46 -9.35
N GLN A 233 14.11 32.64 -9.37
CA GLN A 233 14.86 32.95 -10.60
C GLN A 233 15.02 31.75 -11.55
N LYS A 234 14.71 30.53 -11.08
CA LYS A 234 14.82 29.28 -11.85
C LYS A 234 13.56 28.99 -12.65
N LEU A 235 12.44 29.61 -12.30
CA LEU A 235 11.20 29.50 -13.06
C LEU A 235 11.29 30.41 -14.29
N THR A 236 11.38 29.80 -15.47
CA THR A 236 11.39 30.52 -16.76
C THR A 236 10.15 30.25 -17.59
N GLU A 237 9.55 29.08 -17.40
CA GLU A 237 8.36 28.61 -18.09
C GLU A 237 7.46 27.88 -17.10
N ILE A 238 6.15 28.01 -17.29
CA ILE A 238 5.14 27.12 -16.70
C ILE A 238 4.53 26.34 -17.85
N TYR A 239 4.47 25.01 -17.71
CA TYR A 239 3.79 24.15 -18.66
C TYR A 239 2.77 23.30 -17.90
N GLN A 240 1.48 23.55 -18.11
CA GLN A 240 0.39 22.76 -17.56
C GLN A 240 -0.04 21.70 -18.58
N ASP A 241 -0.15 20.46 -18.12
CA ASP A 241 -0.70 19.32 -18.86
C ASP A 241 -1.36 18.39 -17.84
N GLY A 242 -2.50 17.78 -18.19
CA GLY A 242 -3.23 16.88 -17.27
C GLY A 242 -2.41 15.67 -16.82
N GLY A 243 -1.42 15.26 -17.60
CA GLY A 243 -0.45 14.22 -17.24
C GLY A 243 0.71 14.68 -16.36
N ASN A 244 0.80 15.97 -15.99
CA ASN A 244 1.84 16.46 -15.10
C ASN A 244 1.80 15.75 -13.74
N ALA A 245 2.98 15.52 -13.17
CA ALA A 245 3.10 14.72 -11.97
C ALA A 245 2.37 15.35 -10.78
N ILE A 246 2.36 16.68 -10.66
CA ILE A 246 1.64 17.37 -9.57
C ILE A 246 0.14 17.03 -9.55
N TYR A 247 -0.50 16.95 -10.71
CA TYR A 247 -1.95 16.68 -10.82
C TYR A 247 -2.23 15.19 -10.61
N MET A 248 -1.39 14.32 -11.17
CA MET A 248 -1.45 12.87 -10.92
C MET A 248 -1.17 12.51 -9.45
N ASN A 249 -0.53 13.39 -8.68
CA ASN A 249 -0.38 13.19 -7.22
C ASN A 249 -1.62 13.66 -6.44
N LEU A 250 -2.30 14.70 -6.90
CA LEU A 250 -3.53 15.20 -6.28
C LEU A 250 -4.71 14.27 -6.52
N ILE A 251 -4.85 13.82 -7.78
CA ILE A 251 -5.88 12.88 -8.24
C ILE A 251 -5.19 11.78 -9.07
N PRO A 252 -4.78 10.66 -8.43
CA PRO A 252 -4.11 9.54 -9.11
C PRO A 252 -4.83 8.99 -10.34
N PHE A 253 -6.16 9.07 -10.38
CA PHE A 253 -7.00 8.55 -11.44
C PHE A 253 -7.77 9.65 -12.17
N SER A 254 -7.20 10.86 -12.24
CA SER A 254 -7.77 12.00 -12.99
C SER A 254 -7.94 11.66 -14.47
N GLY A 255 -9.00 12.20 -15.06
CA GLY A 255 -9.28 12.15 -16.50
C GLY A 255 -8.70 13.34 -17.27
N GLY A 256 -8.17 14.34 -16.56
CA GLY A 256 -7.56 15.54 -17.10
C GLY A 256 -8.51 16.73 -17.32
N GLU A 257 -9.79 16.59 -16.96
CA GLU A 257 -10.83 17.62 -17.18
C GLU A 257 -11.25 18.36 -15.89
N GLU A 258 -10.40 18.34 -14.85
CA GLU A 258 -10.72 18.87 -13.53
C GLU A 258 -10.46 20.39 -13.42
N ASP A 259 -11.21 21.10 -12.57
CA ASP A 259 -11.11 22.56 -12.40
C ASP A 259 -10.75 23.00 -10.96
N TYR A 260 -10.44 22.04 -10.09
CA TYR A 260 -10.16 22.24 -8.65
C TYR A 260 -9.01 23.20 -8.36
N TRP A 261 -8.08 23.34 -9.29
CA TRP A 261 -6.84 24.11 -9.16
C TRP A 261 -6.59 24.98 -10.39
N ASP A 262 -7.67 25.41 -11.05
CA ASP A 262 -7.55 26.46 -12.06
C ASP A 262 -6.83 27.67 -11.46
N ILE A 263 -5.85 28.19 -12.19
CA ILE A 263 -5.28 29.50 -11.88
C ILE A 263 -6.43 30.52 -11.96
N GLU A 264 -6.61 31.30 -10.89
CA GLU A 264 -7.60 32.37 -10.78
C GLU A 264 -6.94 33.76 -10.71
N SER A 265 -5.62 33.83 -10.45
CA SER A 265 -4.89 35.10 -10.45
C SER A 265 -3.42 34.97 -10.87
N VAL A 266 -2.95 35.95 -11.65
CA VAL A 266 -1.53 36.11 -12.01
C VAL A 266 -0.71 36.90 -10.97
N ALA A 267 -1.32 37.28 -9.84
CA ALA A 267 -0.68 38.13 -8.83
C ALA A 267 0.65 37.57 -8.28
N ASP A 268 0.81 36.25 -8.27
CA ASP A 268 2.01 35.58 -7.78
C ASP A 268 3.18 35.63 -8.79
N ALA A 269 2.92 35.96 -10.06
CA ALA A 269 3.94 36.13 -11.10
C ALA A 269 5.00 37.20 -10.73
N LYS A 270 4.63 38.17 -9.87
CA LYS A 270 5.56 39.19 -9.33
C LYS A 270 6.77 38.59 -8.61
N HIS A 271 6.67 37.35 -8.13
CA HIS A 271 7.76 36.66 -7.45
C HIS A 271 8.80 36.09 -8.42
N PHE A 272 8.45 35.89 -9.70
CA PHE A 272 9.24 35.15 -10.69
C PHE A 272 9.71 36.05 -11.84
N PRO A 273 10.80 36.82 -11.64
CA PRO A 273 11.25 37.83 -12.62
C PRO A 273 11.69 37.24 -13.98
N ASN A 274 12.00 35.95 -14.00
CA ASN A 274 12.48 35.24 -15.18
C ASN A 274 11.39 34.43 -15.89
N LEU A 275 10.15 34.42 -15.39
CA LEU A 275 9.04 33.78 -16.07
C LEU A 275 8.77 34.54 -17.39
N LYS A 276 8.82 33.81 -18.51
CA LYS A 276 8.65 34.37 -19.86
C LYS A 276 7.56 33.69 -20.66
N LYS A 277 7.24 32.44 -20.35
CA LYS A 277 6.24 31.67 -21.06
C LYS A 277 5.34 30.89 -20.11
N VAL A 278 4.05 30.80 -20.42
CA VAL A 278 3.10 29.90 -19.79
C VAL A 278 2.28 29.16 -20.85
N THR A 279 2.17 27.84 -20.71
CA THR A 279 1.21 27.01 -21.45
C THR A 279 0.15 26.54 -20.45
N LEU A 280 -1.11 26.91 -20.69
CA LEU A 280 -2.21 26.77 -19.73
C LEU A 280 -3.15 25.63 -20.12
N CYS A 281 -3.53 24.84 -19.13
CA CYS A 281 -4.55 23.79 -19.23
C CYS A 281 -5.58 23.91 -18.09
N TYR A 282 -5.15 24.41 -16.92
CA TYR A 282 -5.96 24.59 -15.72
C TYR A 282 -5.90 26.07 -15.29
N ALA A 283 -6.75 26.88 -15.91
CA ALA A 283 -6.85 28.31 -15.64
C ALA A 283 -8.21 28.87 -16.08
N LYS A 284 -8.69 29.92 -15.40
CA LYS A 284 -9.90 30.64 -15.82
C LYS A 284 -9.65 31.43 -17.11
N ASP A 285 -10.70 31.65 -17.91
CA ASP A 285 -10.63 32.29 -19.24
C ASP A 285 -9.76 33.55 -19.30
N HIS A 286 -9.91 34.46 -18.32
CA HIS A 286 -9.18 35.74 -18.28
C HIS A 286 -7.67 35.63 -18.01
N ILE A 287 -7.18 34.48 -17.55
CA ILE A 287 -5.79 34.33 -17.09
C ILE A 287 -4.78 34.45 -18.21
N LEU A 288 -5.14 33.99 -19.42
CA LEU A 288 -4.28 34.15 -20.58
C LEU A 288 -4.00 35.64 -20.83
N ASP A 289 -5.07 36.45 -20.94
CA ASP A 289 -4.96 37.90 -21.17
C ASP A 289 -4.20 38.61 -20.03
N ASP A 290 -4.42 38.17 -18.79
CA ASP A 290 -3.74 38.73 -17.61
C ASP A 290 -2.22 38.45 -17.63
N PHE A 291 -1.78 37.28 -18.10
CA PHE A 291 -0.35 37.00 -18.29
C PHE A 291 0.26 37.82 -19.44
N GLU A 292 -0.46 37.93 -20.56
CA GLU A 292 -0.02 38.76 -21.69
C GLU A 292 0.13 40.24 -21.28
N ALA A 293 -0.77 40.74 -20.43
CA ALA A 293 -0.69 42.10 -19.89
C ALA A 293 0.55 42.33 -19.00
N LEU A 294 1.13 41.27 -18.42
CA LEU A 294 2.40 41.30 -17.70
C LEU A 294 3.63 41.16 -18.62
N GLY A 295 3.42 41.00 -19.93
CA GLY A 295 4.49 40.76 -20.91
C GLY A 295 5.07 39.35 -20.85
N ILE A 296 4.28 38.38 -20.39
CA ILE A 296 4.60 36.96 -20.37
C ILE A 296 3.87 36.32 -21.55
N GLU A 297 4.57 35.55 -22.38
CA GLU A 297 3.96 34.79 -23.49
C GLU A 297 3.01 33.74 -22.91
N ALA A 298 1.76 33.72 -23.35
CA ALA A 298 0.75 32.81 -22.84
C ALA A 298 0.03 32.11 -24.00
N GLU A 299 -0.19 30.80 -23.86
CA GLU A 299 -0.99 30.01 -24.80
C GLU A 299 -1.80 28.96 -24.04
N TRP A 300 -2.93 28.54 -24.61
CA TRP A 300 -3.63 27.34 -24.17
C TRP A 300 -2.94 26.10 -24.75
N LEU A 301 -2.93 25.00 -23.99
CA LEU A 301 -2.43 23.69 -24.43
C LEU A 301 -3.22 23.11 -25.62
#